data_AF-A0A176RU99-F1
#
_entry.id   AF-A0A176RU99-F1
#
_cell.length_a   1.000
_cell.length_b   1.000
_cell.length_c   1.000
_cell.angle_alpha   90.00
_cell.angle_beta   90.00
_cell.angle_gamma   90.00
#
_symmetry.space_group_name_H-M   'P 1'
#
loop_
_entity.id
_entity.type
_entity.pdbx_description
1 polymer ?
#
loop_
_entity_poly.entity_id
_entity_poly.type
_entity_poly.pdbx_seq_one_letter_code
_entity_poly.pdbx_strand_id
1 'polypeptide(L)' 'MGKEHPDTAISLWWLAICFERNKNYKEAESYYQRALSIFEKVFGAKHFHTVRVLKYLEICRAKMKGK' A
#
# COMPACT_ATOMS: atom_id res chain seq x y z
N MET A 1 8.13 -0.36 18.68
CA MET A 1 7.56 0.01 17.37
C MET A 1 8.63 -0.17 16.31
N GLY A 2 8.57 -1.25 15.53
CA GLY A 2 9.60 -1.62 14.54
C GLY A 2 9.15 -1.46 13.09
N LYS A 3 10.05 -1.73 12.15
CA LYS A 3 9.78 -1.66 10.69
C LYS A 3 8.67 -2.60 10.20
N GLU A 4 8.33 -3.61 11.00
CA GLU A 4 7.28 -4.60 10.72
C GLU A 4 6.03 -4.41 11.60
N HIS A 5 5.91 -3.26 12.28
CA HIS A 5 4.73 -2.97 13.09
C HIS A 5 3.53 -2.59 12.20
N PRO A 6 2.31 -3.02 12.53
CA PRO A 6 1.11 -2.63 11.78
C PRO A 6 0.93 -1.11 11.68
N ASP A 7 1.31 -0.33 12.69
CA ASP A 7 1.27 1.15 12.61
C ASP A 7 2.21 1.71 11.52
N THR A 8 3.35 1.07 11.31
CA THR A 8 4.29 1.42 10.23
C THR A 8 3.65 1.12 8.87
N ALA A 9 2.95 -0.02 8.75
CA ALA A 9 2.24 -0.38 7.53
C ALA A 9 1.09 0.60 7.22
N ILE A 10 0.34 1.03 8.25
CA ILE A 10 -0.70 2.05 8.11
C ILE A 10 -0.10 3.37 7.60
N SER A 11 1.03 3.79 8.16
CA SER A 11 1.71 5.02 7.73
C SER A 11 2.21 4.94 6.28
N LEU A 12 2.79 3.81 5.87
CA LEU A 12 3.22 3.59 4.48
C LEU A 12 2.02 3.57 3.52
N TRP A 13 0.90 2.97 3.91
CA TRP A 13 -0.32 2.94 3.11
C TRP A 13 -0.88 4.37 2.91
N TRP A 14 -0.88 5.21 3.94
CA TRP A 14 -1.27 6.62 3.80
C TRP A 14 -0.32 7.41 2.91
N LEU A 15 0.99 7.20 3.01
CA LEU A 15 1.95 7.81 2.10
C LEU A 15 1.66 7.42 0.65
N ALA A 16 1.39 6.14 0.39
CA ALA A 16 1.04 5.66 -0.94
C ALA A 16 -0.17 6.40 -1.54
N ILE A 17 -1.22 6.61 -0.74
CA ILE A 17 -2.41 7.38 -1.15
C ILE A 17 -2.04 8.83 -1.49
N CYS A 18 -1.19 9.48 -0.69
CA CYS A 18 -0.73 10.83 -0.97
C CYS A 18 0.05 10.92 -2.30
N PHE A 19 0.95 9.97 -2.56
CA PHE A 19 1.69 9.90 -3.84
C PHE A 19 0.77 9.62 -5.03
N GLU A 20 -0.24 8.76 -4.86
CA GLU A 20 -1.25 8.50 -5.88
C GLU A 20 -2.03 9.77 -6.25
N ARG A 21 -2.42 10.57 -5.24
CA ARG A 21 -3.07 11.88 -5.45
C ARG A 21 -2.17 12.88 -6.16
N ASN A 22 -0.86 12.80 -5.92
CA ASN A 22 0.15 13.60 -6.62
C ASN A 22 0.51 13.05 -8.01
N LYS A 23 -0.25 12.08 -8.55
CA LYS A 23 -0.02 11.40 -9.84
C LYS A 23 1.36 10.72 -9.93
N ASN A 24 2.00 10.48 -8.81
CA ASN A 24 3.30 9.83 -8.71
C ASN A 24 3.10 8.34 -8.39
N TYR A 25 2.62 7.62 -9.39
CA TYR A 25 2.17 6.24 -9.23
C TYR A 25 3.32 5.26 -8.95
N LYS A 26 4.56 5.58 -9.37
CA LYS A 26 5.74 4.70 -9.15
C LYS A 26 6.11 4.65 -7.67
N GLU A 27 6.19 5.81 -7.02
CA GLU A 27 6.44 5.88 -5.58
C GLU A 27 5.25 5.30 -4.80
N ALA A 28 4.02 5.62 -5.20
CA ALA A 28 2.82 5.05 -4.59
C ALA A 28 2.82 3.51 -4.61
N GLU A 29 3.14 2.89 -5.74
CA GLU A 29 3.23 1.42 -5.86
C GLU A 29 4.25 0.84 -4.88
N SER A 30 5.44 1.43 -4.77
CA SER A 30 6.48 0.97 -3.83
C SER A 30 5.99 1.03 -2.38
N TYR A 31 5.32 2.11 -1.99
CA TYR A 31 4.75 2.22 -0.64
C TYR A 31 3.61 1.23 -0.39
N TYR A 32 2.72 1.03 -1.36
CA TYR A 32 1.65 0.02 -1.27
C TYR A 32 2.22 -1.39 -1.13
N GLN A 33 3.26 -1.76 -1.89
CA GLN A 33 3.91 -3.08 -1.78
C GLN A 33 4.55 -3.30 -0.41
N ARG A 34 5.24 -2.30 0.14
CA ARG A 34 5.84 -2.40 1.49
C ARG A 34 4.77 -2.52 2.56
N ALA A 35 3.69 -1.74 2.47
CA ALA A 35 2.56 -1.86 3.39
C ALA A 35 1.88 -3.23 3.29
N LEU A 36 1.69 -3.74 2.07
CA LEU A 36 1.07 -5.04 1.82
C LEU A 36 1.87 -6.17 2.45
N SER A 37 3.19 -6.19 2.24
CA SER A 37 4.07 -7.23 2.80
C SER A 37 4.01 -7.27 4.33
N ILE A 38 3.96 -6.11 5.00
CA ILE A 38 3.84 -6.06 6.45
C ILE A 38 2.44 -6.53 6.89
N PHE A 39 1.37 -6.06 6.24
CA PHE A 39 0.01 -6.48 6.59
C PHE A 39 -0.24 -7.98 6.36
N GLU A 40 0.32 -8.55 5.29
CA GLU A 40 0.30 -10.00 5.04
C GLU A 40 1.05 -10.76 6.12
N LYS A 41 2.24 -10.29 6.53
CA LYS A 41 3.03 -10.94 7.58
C LYS A 41 2.36 -10.88 8.95
N VAL A 42 1.76 -9.74 9.31
CA VAL A 42 1.19 -9.48 10.64
C VAL A 42 -0.22 -10.05 10.78
N PHE A 43 -1.08 -9.88 9.76
CA PHE A 43 -2.50 -10.22 9.84
C PHE A 43 -2.95 -11.30 8.85
N GLY A 44 -2.13 -11.64 7.85
CA GLY A 44 -2.49 -12.58 6.78
C GLY A 44 -3.20 -11.94 5.59
N ALA A 45 -3.30 -12.71 4.49
CA ALA A 45 -3.85 -12.27 3.21
C ALA A 45 -5.33 -11.87 3.24
N LYS A 46 -6.13 -12.47 4.14
CA LYS A 46 -7.59 -12.26 4.23
C LYS A 46 -7.99 -11.12 5.16
N HIS A 47 -7.04 -10.49 5.85
CA HIS A 47 -7.35 -9.41 6.78
C HIS A 47 -7.83 -8.16 6.04
N PHE A 48 -8.73 -7.40 6.66
CA PHE A 48 -9.33 -6.20 6.08
C PHE A 48 -8.29 -5.18 5.59
N HIS A 49 -7.23 -4.93 6.36
CA HIS A 49 -6.15 -4.02 5.94
C HIS A 49 -5.40 -4.54 4.72
N THR A 50 -5.07 -5.83 4.69
CA THR A 50 -4.36 -6.47 3.59
C THR A 50 -5.15 -6.37 2.28
N VAL A 51 -6.44 -6.75 2.33
CA VAL A 51 -7.35 -6.68 1.17
C VAL A 51 -7.52 -5.25 0.69
N ARG A 52 -7.61 -4.27 1.60
CA ARG A 52 -7.69 -2.86 1.22
C ARG A 52 -6.42 -2.40 0.51
N VAL A 53 -5.24 -2.64 1.08
CA VAL A 53 -3.98 -2.21 0.47
C VAL A 53 -3.79 -2.84 -0.91
N LEU A 54 -4.13 -4.13 -1.06
CA LEU A 54 -4.11 -4.81 -2.35
C LEU A 54 -5.02 -4.12 -3.38
N LYS A 55 -6.28 -3.81 -3.00
CA LYS A 55 -7.22 -3.09 -3.89
C LYS A 55 -6.68 -1.73 -4.33
N TYR A 56 -6.09 -0.96 -3.42
CA TYR A 56 -5.50 0.34 -3.78
C TYR A 56 -4.25 0.20 -4.66
N LEU A 57 -3.42 -0.82 -4.43
CA LEU A 57 -2.29 -1.15 -5.29
C LEU A 57 -2.73 -1.46 -6.73
N GLU A 58 -3.78 -2.25 -6.91
CA GLU A 58 -4.33 -2.56 -8.24
C GLU A 58 -4.87 -1.31 -8.95
N ILE A 59 -5.59 -0.45 -8.23
CA ILE A 59 -6.06 0.85 -8.76
C ILE A 59 -4.87 1.73 -9.18
N CYS A 60 -3.84 1.81 -8.34
CA CYS A 60 -2.63 2.59 -8.64
C CYS A 60 -1.93 2.09 -9.91
N ARG A 61 -1.82 0.76 -10.07
CA ARG A 61 -1.27 0.14 -11.28
C ARG A 61 -2.11 0.41 -12.52
N ALA A 62 -3.44 0.37 -12.40
CA ALA A 62 -4.34 0.69 -13.50
C ALA A 62 -4.18 2.16 -13.94
N LYS A 63 -4.08 3.10 -12.99
CA LYS A 63 -3.83 4.52 -13.26
C LYS A 63 -2.45 4.78 -13.88
N MET A 64 -1.44 3.98 -13.54
CA MET A 64 -0.12 4.05 -14.17
C MET A 64 -0.14 3.60 -15.63
N LYS A 65 -0.93 2.56 -15.96
CA LYS A 65 -1.05 2.02 -17.33
C LYS A 65 -1.92 2.87 -18.26
N GLY A 66 -2.86 3.64 -17.72
CA GLY A 66 -3.74 4.54 -18.47
C GLY A 66 -3.17 5.94 -18.73
N LYS A 67 -1.86 6.13 -18.52
CA LYS A 67 -1.13 7.38 -18.71
C LYS A 67 -0.11 7.20 -19.83
#